data_AF-P59276-F1
#
_entry.id   AF-P59276-F1
#
_cell.length_a   1.000
_cell.length_b   1.000
_cell.length_c   1.000
_cell.angle_alpha   90.00
_cell.angle_beta   90.00
_cell.angle_gamma   90.00
#
_symmetry.space_group_name_H-M   'P 1'
#
loop_
_entity.id
_entity.type
_entity.pdbx_description
1 polymer ?
#
loop_
_entity_poly.entity_id
_entity_poly.type
_entity_poly.pdbx_seq_one_letter_code
_entity_poly.pdbx_strand_id
1 'polypeptide(L)' 'LECHNQQSSQAPTTKTCSGETNCYKKWWSDHRGTIIERGCGCPKVKPGVNLNCCRTDRCNN' A
#
# COMPACT_ATOMS: atom_id res chain seq x y z
N LEU A 1 -1.47 -3.53 -13.97
CA LEU A 1 -1.87 -3.47 -12.56
C LEU A 1 -1.86 -2.01 -12.13
N GLU A 2 -3.02 -1.48 -11.78
CA GLU A 2 -3.19 -0.16 -11.18
C GLU A 2 -3.28 -0.31 -9.65
N CYS A 3 -2.50 0.46 -8.90
CA CYS A 3 -2.48 0.39 -7.44
C CYS A 3 -2.70 1.76 -6.83
N HIS A 4 -3.37 1.80 -5.69
CA HIS A 4 -3.42 2.98 -4.83
C HIS A 4 -2.01 3.36 -4.35
N ASN A 5 -1.76 4.65 -4.20
CA ASN A 5 -0.48 5.19 -3.74
C ASN A 5 -0.61 6.38 -2.77
N GLN A 6 -1.82 6.76 -2.37
CA GLN A 6 -2.03 7.83 -1.38
C GLN A 6 -1.57 7.39 0.02
N GLN A 7 -1.10 8.36 0.81
CA GLN A 7 -0.72 8.11 2.20
C GLN A 7 -1.93 8.23 3.13
N SER A 8 -2.06 7.29 4.06
CA SER A 8 -3.05 7.32 5.15
C SER A 8 -4.45 7.65 4.64
N SER A 9 -5.03 8.77 5.12
CA SER A 9 -6.39 9.26 4.81
C SER A 9 -6.41 10.36 3.75
N GLN A 10 -5.33 10.54 2.98
CA GLN A 10 -5.33 11.45 1.85
C GLN A 10 -6.34 11.01 0.79
N ALA A 11 -6.74 11.93 -0.08
CA ALA A 11 -7.59 11.64 -1.22
C ALA A 11 -6.99 10.47 -2.04
N PRO A 12 -7.80 9.46 -2.41
CA PRO A 12 -7.30 8.31 -3.15
C PRO A 12 -6.66 8.72 -4.47
N THR A 13 -5.40 8.31 -4.66
CA THR A 13 -4.68 8.43 -5.92
C THR A 13 -4.22 7.04 -6.33
N THR A 14 -4.02 6.85 -7.63
CA THR A 14 -3.53 5.60 -8.18
C THR A 14 -2.32 5.83 -9.08
N LYS A 15 -1.55 4.77 -9.29
CA LYS A 15 -0.51 4.72 -10.32
C LYS A 15 -0.54 3.39 -11.05
N THR A 16 -0.15 3.41 -12.32
CA THR A 16 0.11 2.20 -13.10
C THR A 16 1.47 1.63 -12.70
N CYS A 17 1.54 0.34 -12.37
CA CYS A 17 2.77 -0.38 -12.08
C CYS A 17 3.48 -0.83 -13.35
N SER A 18 4.82 -0.81 -13.34
CA SER A 18 5.67 -1.06 -14.51
C SER A 18 6.41 -2.39 -14.35
N GLY A 19 5.65 -3.48 -14.42
CA GLY A 19 6.17 -4.86 -14.30
C GLY A 19 5.80 -5.56 -12.99
N GLU A 20 5.37 -4.83 -11.97
CA GLU A 20 4.89 -5.45 -10.73
C GLU A 20 3.51 -6.09 -10.92
N THR A 21 3.35 -7.29 -10.38
CA THR A 21 2.12 -8.09 -10.39
C THR A 21 1.34 -8.00 -9.07
N ASN A 22 1.81 -7.18 -8.14
CA ASN A 22 1.22 -6.98 -6.83
C ASN A 22 1.04 -5.48 -6.52
N CYS A 23 0.00 -5.18 -5.76
CA CYS A 23 -0.13 -3.95 -4.99
C CYS A 23 0.13 -4.26 -3.52
N TYR A 24 0.66 -3.29 -2.77
CA TYR A 24 0.76 -3.40 -1.32
C TYR A 24 -0.01 -2.29 -0.61
N LYS A 25 -0.49 -2.62 0.59
CA LYS A 25 -0.92 -1.69 1.64
C LYS A 25 -0.21 -2.13 2.91
N LYS A 26 0.65 -1.28 3.47
CA LYS A 26 1.30 -1.56 4.75
C LYS A 26 0.95 -0.46 5.75
N TRP A 27 0.79 -0.85 7.01
CA TRP A 27 0.37 0.09 8.04
C TRP A 27 0.93 -0.26 9.41
N TRP A 28 1.14 0.78 10.21
CA TRP A 28 1.52 0.70 11.61
C TRP A 28 0.94 1.92 12.33
N SER A 29 0.96 1.90 13.65
CA SER A 29 0.53 3.04 14.46
C SER A 29 1.73 3.67 15.16
N ASP A 30 1.79 5.00 15.15
CA ASP A 30 2.67 5.79 16.02
C ASP A 30 1.83 6.62 17.01
N HIS A 31 2.46 7.51 17.77
CA HIS A 31 1.79 8.37 18.75
C HIS A 31 0.76 9.34 18.13
N ARG A 32 0.74 9.51 16.80
CA ARG A 32 -0.19 10.37 16.05
C ARG A 32 -1.30 9.57 15.38
N GLY A 33 -1.29 8.24 15.47
CA GLY A 33 -2.30 7.36 14.91
C GLY A 33 -1.75 6.41 13.84
N THR A 34 -2.63 5.94 12.96
CA THR A 34 -2.28 4.94 11.94
C THR A 34 -1.68 5.59 10.70
N ILE A 35 -0.49 5.14 10.32
CA ILE A 35 0.18 5.47 9.07
C ILE A 35 -0.08 4.34 8.08
N ILE A 36 -0.52 4.68 6.87
CA ILE A 36 -0.73 3.72 5.79
C ILE A 36 0.10 4.15 4.58
N GLU A 37 0.93 3.24 4.08
CA GLU A 37 1.64 3.38 2.82
C GLU A 37 1.08 2.39 1.80
N ARG A 38 0.95 2.84 0.54
CA ARG A 38 0.41 2.07 -0.58
C ARG A 38 1.29 2.19 -1.80
N GLY A 39 1.33 1.16 -2.64
CA GLY A 39 2.02 1.23 -3.93
C GLY A 39 2.10 -0.09 -4.67
N CYS A 40 3.01 -0.13 -5.65
CA CYS A 40 3.30 -1.30 -6.47
C CYS A 40 4.31 -2.24 -5.78
N GLY A 41 4.22 -3.53 -6.08
CA GLY A 41 5.05 -4.59 -5.52
C GLY A 41 4.51 -5.20 -4.23
N CYS A 42 5.32 -6.06 -3.61
CA CYS A 42 5.06 -6.64 -2.29
C CYS A 42 6.36 -6.63 -1.46
N PRO A 43 6.63 -5.54 -0.72
CA PRO A 43 7.91 -5.34 -0.04
C PRO A 43 8.06 -6.21 1.20
N LYS A 44 9.31 -6.51 1.60
CA LYS A 44 9.60 -6.98 2.96
C LYS A 44 9.42 -5.82 3.95
N VAL A 45 8.73 -6.06 5.07
CA VAL A 45 8.46 -5.04 6.11
C VAL A 45 9.14 -5.38 7.42
N LYS A 46 9.33 -4.38 8.28
CA LYS A 46 9.87 -4.57 9.65
C LYS A 46 8.84 -5.32 10.51
N PRO A 47 9.27 -6.07 11.54
CA PRO A 47 8.37 -6.63 12.55
C PRO A 47 7.46 -5.54 13.15
N GLY A 48 6.19 -5.87 13.34
CA GLY A 48 5.16 -4.93 13.85
C GLY A 48 4.49 -4.07 12.78
N VAL A 49 4.95 -4.12 11.52
CA VAL A 49 4.25 -3.51 10.39
C VAL A 49 3.30 -4.53 9.78
N ASN A 50 2.02 -4.18 9.69
CA ASN A 50 1.04 -4.99 8.97
C ASN A 50 1.24 -4.79 7.46
N LEU A 51 1.06 -5.85 6.68
CA LEU A 51 1.23 -5.84 5.23
C LEU A 51 0.12 -6.66 4.57
N ASN A 52 -0.57 -6.05 3.61
CA ASN A 52 -1.45 -6.73 2.67
C ASN A 52 -0.87 -6.59 1.27
N CYS A 53 -0.68 -7.70 0.58
CA CYS A 53 -0.32 -7.75 -0.83
C CYS A 53 -1.43 -8.43 -1.62
N CYS A 54 -1.90 -7.78 -2.68
CA CYS A 54 -3.00 -8.25 -3.52
C CYS A 54 -2.62 -8.13 -5.00
N ARG A 55 -3.36 -8.80 -5.90
CA ARG A 55 -2.96 -9.02 -7.32
C ARG A 55 -3.97 -8.53 -8.36
N THR A 56 -4.96 -7.72 -7.96
CA THR A 56 -5.99 -7.18 -8.85
C THR A 56 -5.95 -5.65 -8.86
N ASP A 57 -6.51 -5.02 -9.89
CA ASP A 57 -6.46 -3.55 -10.00
C ASP A 57 -7.17 -2.89 -8.80
N ARG A 58 -6.52 -1.87 -8.23
CA ARG A 58 -7.00 -1.02 -7.12
C ARG A 58 -7.35 -1.80 -5.84
N CYS A 59 -6.77 -2.99 -5.67
CA CYS A 59 -7.07 -3.88 -4.55
C CYS A 59 -6.51 -3.44 -3.20
N ASN A 60 -5.59 -2.47 -3.18
CA ASN A 60 -4.86 -2.03 -1.99
C ASN A 60 -5.38 -0.71 -1.39
N ASN A 61 -6.64 -0.34 -1.64
CA ASN A 61 -7.23 0.85 -1.01
C ASN A 61 -7.28 0.74 0.51
#